data_AF-A0A934Q4H9-F1
#
_entry.id   AF-A0A934Q4H9-F1
#
_cell.length_a   1.000
_cell.length_b   1.000
_cell.length_c   1.000
_cell.angle_alpha   90.00
_cell.angle_beta   90.00
_cell.angle_gamma   90.00
#
_symmetry.space_group_name_H-M   'P 1'
#
loop_
_entity.id
_entity.type
_entity.pdbx_description
1 polymer ?
#
loop_
_entity_poly.entity_id
_entity_poly.type
_entity_poly.pdbx_seq_one_letter_code
_entity_poly.pdbx_strand_id
1 'polypeptide(L)'
;MKKLAATALLVLVLTGCGTTAETIPDEPTEEVSANEEACSSFASNTSRIADIFDEAKGNAKDLWVSLRDDFDRDSLAAEGDVKARLQTLVQELPNVGDVYVYEEARQKTNDLINAVSRACEADGAPISVSTYSG
;
A
#
# COMPACT_ATOMS: atom_id res chain seq x y z
N MET A 1 18.77 -50.67 37.62
CA MET A 1 19.88 -49.70 37.66
C MET A 1 19.29 -48.34 37.27
N LYS A 2 18.85 -47.47 38.19
CA LYS A 2 19.60 -46.30 38.75
C LYS A 2 20.48 -45.61 37.68
N LYS A 3 20.16 -44.40 37.21
CA LYS A 3 20.52 -43.05 37.73
C LYS A 3 19.69 -41.98 36.96
N LEU A 4 19.01 -40.98 37.58
CA LEU A 4 19.49 -39.64 38.06
C LEU A 4 20.16 -38.82 36.93
N ALA A 5 19.94 -37.51 36.67
CA ALA A 5 19.53 -36.34 37.46
C ALA A 5 19.18 -35.17 36.47
N ALA A 6 18.22 -34.27 36.75
CA ALA A 6 18.35 -32.94 37.40
C ALA A 6 18.85 -31.76 36.51
N THR A 7 17.91 -30.81 36.32
CA THR A 7 17.97 -29.34 36.16
C THR A 7 19.32 -28.61 36.09
N ALA A 8 19.43 -27.66 35.15
CA ALA A 8 20.30 -26.48 35.28
C ALA A 8 19.51 -25.23 34.88
N LEU A 9 18.97 -24.55 35.89
CA LEU A 9 18.45 -23.19 35.84
C LEU A 9 19.68 -22.26 35.87
N LEU A 10 19.98 -21.58 34.77
CA LEU A 10 21.06 -20.59 34.76
C LEU A 10 20.47 -19.21 35.06
N VAL A 11 20.48 -18.86 36.34
CA VAL A 11 20.19 -17.49 36.81
C VAL A 11 21.46 -16.67 36.63
N LEU A 12 21.48 -15.74 35.67
CA LEU A 12 22.49 -14.69 35.60
C LEU A 12 22.00 -13.48 36.38
N VAL A 13 22.50 -13.35 37.61
CA VAL A 13 22.46 -12.11 38.39
C VAL A 13 23.69 -11.27 37.97
N LEU A 14 23.46 -10.17 37.27
CA LEU A 14 24.46 -9.13 37.04
C LEU A 14 23.96 -7.84 37.69
N THR A 15 24.42 -7.60 38.92
CA THR A 15 24.23 -6.36 39.67
C THR A 15 25.48 -5.48 39.58
N GLY A 16 25.28 -4.20 39.23
CA GLY A 16 26.27 -3.10 39.31
C GLY A 16 26.83 -2.72 37.93
N CYS A 17 26.88 -1.45 37.48
CA CYS A 17 27.12 -0.20 38.20
C CYS A 17 26.54 0.99 37.40
N GLY A 18 26.26 2.08 38.11
CA GLY A 18 25.31 3.12 37.72
C GLY A 18 25.59 3.89 36.43
N THR A 19 24.50 4.24 35.78
CA THR A 19 24.16 5.58 35.29
C THR A 19 22.65 5.53 35.18
N THR A 20 21.94 6.40 35.90
CA THR A 20 20.49 6.56 35.72
C THR A 20 20.30 7.25 34.37
N ALA A 21 20.41 6.46 33.29
CA ALA A 21 19.79 6.82 32.04
C ALA A 21 18.30 6.56 32.25
N GLU A 22 17.47 7.60 32.15
CA GLU A 22 16.07 7.39 31.80
C GLU A 22 16.07 6.58 30.51
N THR A 23 15.86 5.27 30.65
CA THR A 23 15.39 4.44 29.54
C THR A 23 14.03 4.98 29.17
N ILE A 24 14.01 5.89 28.19
CA ILE A 24 12.83 6.13 27.38
C ILE A 24 12.39 4.73 26.93
N PRO A 25 11.17 4.27 27.24
CA PRO A 25 10.67 3.04 26.67
C PRO A 25 10.80 3.20 25.16
N ASP A 26 11.59 2.33 24.51
CA ASP A 26 11.47 2.11 23.07
C ASP A 26 10.03 1.62 22.88
N GLU A 27 9.14 2.58 22.62
CA GLU A 27 7.79 2.29 22.20
C GLU A 27 7.97 1.54 20.86
N PRO A 28 7.46 0.30 20.73
CA PRO A 28 7.64 -0.44 19.50
C PRO A 28 7.06 0.39 18.37
N THR A 29 7.92 0.89 17.49
CA THR A 29 7.50 1.46 16.21
C THR A 29 6.82 0.32 15.47
N GLU A 30 5.49 0.34 15.40
CA GLU A 30 4.77 -0.64 14.60
C GLU A 30 5.34 -0.59 13.18
N GLU A 31 5.88 -1.72 12.74
CA GLU A 31 6.40 -1.86 11.39
C GLU A 31 5.21 -1.75 10.44
N VAL A 32 5.14 -0.64 9.71
CA VAL A 32 4.11 -0.41 8.70
C VAL A 32 4.24 -1.51 7.65
N SER A 33 3.14 -2.22 7.38
CA SER A 33 3.19 -3.32 6.42
C SER A 33 3.46 -2.78 5.01
N ALA A 34 4.14 -3.57 4.17
CA ALA A 34 4.40 -3.19 2.78
C ALA A 34 3.11 -2.87 2.00
N ASN A 35 2.00 -3.53 2.37
CA ASN A 35 0.69 -3.27 1.78
C ASN A 35 0.06 -1.98 2.29
N GLU A 36 0.27 -1.58 3.54
CA GLU A 36 -0.24 -0.31 4.07
C GLU A 36 0.38 0.88 3.32
N GLU A 37 1.70 0.85 3.08
CA GLU A 37 2.38 1.88 2.30
C GLU A 37 1.88 1.91 0.84
N ALA A 38 1.80 0.74 0.19
CA ALA A 38 1.34 0.64 -1.19
C ALA A 38 -0.13 1.07 -1.36
N CYS A 39 -1.01 0.69 -0.43
CA CYS A 39 -2.41 1.08 -0.44
C CYS A 39 -2.59 2.60 -0.23
N SER A 40 -1.84 3.19 0.70
CA SER A 40 -1.85 4.63 0.93
C SER A 40 -1.37 5.43 -0.29
N SER A 41 -0.25 5.01 -0.90
CA SER A 41 0.27 5.59 -2.14
C SER A 41 -0.74 5.48 -3.29
N PHE A 42 -1.32 4.28 -3.47
CA PHE A 42 -2.36 4.04 -4.46
C PHE A 42 -3.56 4.99 -4.27
N ALA A 43 -4.06 5.16 -3.04
CA ALA A 43 -5.15 6.08 -2.74
C ALA A 43 -4.81 7.52 -3.14
N SER A 44 -3.61 8.00 -2.78
CA SER A 44 -3.12 9.32 -3.18
C SER A 44 -2.96 9.46 -4.69
N ASN A 45 -2.62 8.39 -5.40
CA ASN A 45 -2.53 8.39 -6.85
C ASN A 45 -3.91 8.42 -7.50
N THR A 46 -4.91 7.74 -6.93
CA THR A 46 -6.29 7.80 -7.45
C THR A 46 -6.92 9.19 -7.34
N SER A 47 -6.61 9.99 -6.31
CA SER A 47 -7.14 11.36 -6.21
C SER A 47 -6.63 12.28 -7.32
N ARG A 48 -5.43 12.01 -7.86
CA ARG A 48 -4.84 12.78 -8.97
C ARG A 48 -5.56 12.57 -10.30
N ILE A 49 -6.40 11.53 -10.42
CA ILE A 49 -7.17 11.26 -11.64
C ILE A 49 -8.10 12.44 -11.97
N ALA A 50 -8.74 13.03 -10.97
CA ALA A 50 -9.61 14.19 -11.17
C ALA A 50 -8.80 15.39 -11.71
N ASP A 51 -7.64 15.68 -11.11
CA ASP A 51 -6.75 16.76 -11.54
C ASP A 51 -6.29 16.58 -12.99
N ILE A 52 -6.07 15.33 -13.43
CA ILE A 52 -5.72 15.04 -14.82
C ILE A 52 -6.85 15.43 -15.78
N PHE A 53 -8.12 15.24 -15.40
CA PHE A 53 -9.23 15.60 -16.27
C PHE A 53 -9.57 17.10 -16.22
N ASP A 54 -9.43 17.73 -15.06
CA ASP A 54 -9.81 19.12 -14.87
C ASP A 54 -8.73 20.12 -15.33
N GLU A 55 -7.44 19.78 -15.14
CA GLU A 55 -6.36 20.78 -15.21
C GLU A 55 -5.29 20.49 -16.28
N ALA A 56 -5.22 19.27 -16.82
CA ALA A 56 -4.09 18.81 -17.63
C ALA A 56 -4.07 19.31 -19.08
N LYS A 57 -4.33 20.61 -19.30
CA LYS A 57 -4.37 21.33 -20.60
C LYS A 57 -3.32 20.85 -21.61
N GLY A 58 -3.65 19.83 -22.40
CA GLY A 58 -2.79 19.23 -23.43
C GLY A 58 -1.73 18.21 -22.94
N ASN A 59 -1.49 18.07 -21.63
CA ASN A 59 -0.53 17.11 -21.04
C ASN A 59 -1.19 15.92 -20.33
N ALA A 60 -2.52 15.79 -20.39
CA ALA A 60 -3.28 14.68 -19.78
C ALA A 60 -2.71 13.30 -20.10
N LYS A 61 -2.22 13.10 -21.33
CA LYS A 61 -1.59 11.84 -21.76
C LYS A 61 -0.32 11.53 -20.96
N ASP A 62 0.55 12.50 -20.79
CA ASP A 62 1.83 12.30 -20.09
C ASP A 62 1.60 12.09 -18.59
N LEU A 63 0.66 12.83 -18.00
CA LEU A 63 0.26 12.63 -16.60
C LEU A 63 -0.41 11.27 -16.39
N TRP A 64 -1.20 10.79 -17.35
CA TRP A 64 -1.81 9.46 -17.29
C TRP A 64 -0.78 8.33 -17.37
N VAL A 65 0.26 8.50 -18.20
CA VAL A 65 1.39 7.56 -18.25
C VAL A 65 2.15 7.57 -16.93
N SER A 66 2.48 8.76 -16.40
CA SER A 66 3.14 8.88 -15.09
C SER A 66 2.32 8.25 -13.97
N LEU A 67 0.99 8.41 -14.00
CA LEU A 67 0.10 7.80 -13.02
C LEU A 67 0.13 6.27 -13.11
N ARG A 68 0.18 5.70 -14.34
CA ARG A 68 0.35 4.27 -14.53
C ARG A 68 1.68 3.76 -13.96
N ASP A 69 2.77 4.51 -14.17
CA ASP A 69 4.08 4.16 -13.61
C ASP A 69 4.08 4.24 -12.08
N ASP A 70 3.35 5.20 -11.50
CA ASP A 70 3.17 5.29 -10.05
C ASP A 70 2.43 4.05 -9.50
N PHE A 71 1.36 3.59 -10.17
CA PHE A 71 0.68 2.36 -9.80
C PHE A 71 1.55 1.10 -9.97
N ASP A 72 2.43 1.07 -10.99
CA ASP A 72 3.39 -0.03 -11.16
C ASP A 72 4.38 -0.08 -10.01
N ARG A 73 4.92 1.08 -9.60
CA ARG A 73 5.78 1.20 -8.42
C ARG A 73 5.07 0.71 -7.16
N ASP A 74 3.82 1.11 -6.95
CA ASP A 74 3.01 0.65 -5.81
C ASP A 74 2.84 -0.88 -5.84
N SER A 75 2.66 -1.46 -7.04
CA SER A 75 2.57 -2.91 -7.21
C SER A 75 3.87 -3.65 -6.87
N LEU A 76 5.03 -3.04 -7.11
CA LEU A 76 6.32 -3.63 -6.80
C LEU A 76 6.56 -3.68 -5.29
N ALA A 77 6.07 -2.68 -4.55
CA ALA A 77 6.13 -2.62 -3.09
C ALA A 77 5.11 -3.55 -2.41
N ALA A 78 3.93 -3.73 -3.01
CA ALA A 78 2.89 -4.59 -2.46
C ALA A 78 3.20 -6.09 -2.54
N GLU A 79 2.46 -6.86 -1.74
CA GLU A 79 2.46 -8.32 -1.71
C GLU A 79 1.04 -8.90 -1.91
N GLY A 80 0.95 -10.23 -2.08
CA GLY A 80 -0.32 -10.95 -2.08
C GLY A 80 -1.36 -10.48 -3.11
N ASP A 81 -2.62 -10.39 -2.68
CA ASP A 81 -3.74 -9.97 -3.55
C ASP A 81 -3.64 -8.48 -3.91
N VAL A 82 -3.14 -7.61 -3.01
CA VAL A 82 -2.94 -6.18 -3.29
C VAL A 82 -2.01 -6.00 -4.50
N LYS A 83 -0.87 -6.70 -4.51
CA LYS A 83 0.04 -6.74 -5.67
C LYS A 83 -0.68 -7.18 -6.94
N ALA A 84 -1.41 -8.30 -6.87
CA ALA A 84 -2.10 -8.85 -8.03
C ALA A 84 -3.11 -7.86 -8.62
N ARG A 85 -3.89 -7.17 -7.78
CA ARG A 85 -4.87 -6.16 -8.23
C ARG A 85 -4.20 -4.92 -8.81
N LEU A 86 -3.11 -4.42 -8.20
CA LEU A 86 -2.35 -3.30 -8.75
C LEU A 86 -1.74 -3.66 -10.11
N GLN A 87 -1.18 -4.86 -10.27
CA GLN A 87 -0.66 -5.32 -11.56
C GLN A 87 -1.75 -5.44 -12.62
N THR A 88 -2.93 -5.97 -12.27
CA THR A 88 -4.08 -5.96 -13.19
C THR A 88 -4.48 -4.54 -13.56
N LEU A 89 -4.52 -3.62 -12.59
CA LEU A 89 -4.83 -2.21 -12.86
C LEU A 89 -3.82 -1.62 -13.86
N VAL A 90 -2.52 -1.79 -13.65
CA VAL A 90 -1.47 -1.28 -14.56
C VAL A 90 -1.63 -1.83 -15.98
N GLN A 91 -1.91 -3.12 -16.11
CA GLN A 91 -2.06 -3.80 -17.40
C GLN A 91 -3.35 -3.42 -18.14
N GLU A 92 -4.43 -3.20 -17.39
CA GLU A 92 -5.77 -3.04 -17.95
C GLU A 92 -6.32 -1.61 -17.94
N LEU A 93 -5.60 -0.67 -17.32
CA LEU A 93 -5.99 0.73 -17.27
C LEU A 93 -6.18 1.26 -18.70
N PRO A 94 -7.37 1.73 -19.10
CA PRO A 94 -7.60 2.27 -20.44
C PRO A 94 -6.72 3.49 -20.73
N ASN A 95 -6.63 3.88 -22.01
CA ASN A 95 -5.96 5.13 -22.37
C ASN A 95 -6.78 6.33 -21.90
N VAL A 96 -6.13 7.43 -21.51
CA VAL A 96 -6.82 8.64 -21.03
C VAL A 96 -7.88 9.17 -22.01
N GLY A 97 -7.61 9.08 -23.32
CA GLY A 97 -8.57 9.49 -24.35
C GLY A 97 -9.83 8.62 -24.36
N ASP A 98 -9.68 7.32 -24.12
CA ASP A 98 -10.81 6.40 -24.05
C ASP A 98 -11.64 6.68 -22.79
N VAL A 99 -10.99 6.93 -21.64
CA VAL A 99 -11.67 7.31 -20.39
C VAL A 99 -12.43 8.63 -20.54
N TYR A 100 -11.88 9.58 -21.30
CA TYR A 100 -12.56 10.86 -21.58
C TYR A 100 -13.81 10.67 -22.46
N VAL A 101 -13.73 9.83 -23.50
CA VAL A 101 -14.77 9.72 -24.52
C VAL A 101 -15.83 8.67 -24.18
N TYR A 102 -15.43 7.52 -23.64
CA TYR A 102 -16.29 6.34 -23.52
C TYR A 102 -16.64 6.04 -22.07
N GLU A 103 -17.94 5.94 -21.79
CA GLU A 103 -18.44 5.57 -20.46
C GLU A 103 -17.94 4.20 -20.00
N GLU A 104 -17.88 3.22 -20.90
CA GLU A 104 -17.36 1.88 -20.59
C GLU A 104 -15.91 1.90 -20.09
N ALA A 105 -15.07 2.79 -20.65
CA ALA A 105 -13.69 2.94 -20.20
C ALA A 105 -13.61 3.60 -18.81
N ARG A 106 -14.51 4.54 -18.50
CA ARG A 106 -14.65 5.10 -17.14
C ARG A 106 -15.09 4.05 -16.13
N GLN A 107 -16.14 3.30 -16.45
CA GLN A 107 -16.63 2.21 -15.61
C GLN A 107 -15.54 1.18 -15.37
N LYS A 108 -14.83 0.74 -16.41
CA LYS A 108 -13.68 -0.16 -16.28
C LYS A 108 -12.59 0.41 -15.35
N THR A 109 -12.25 1.70 -15.48
CA THR A 109 -11.27 2.34 -14.60
C THR A 109 -11.73 2.33 -13.14
N ASN A 110 -12.99 2.67 -12.88
CA ASN A 110 -13.57 2.62 -11.54
C ASN A 110 -13.59 1.19 -10.97
N ASP A 111 -13.91 0.19 -11.79
CA ASP A 111 -13.93 -1.22 -11.36
C ASP A 111 -12.53 -1.72 -10.97
N LEU A 112 -11.50 -1.34 -11.74
CA LEU A 112 -10.10 -1.63 -11.41
C LEU A 112 -9.69 -0.96 -10.09
N ILE A 113 -10.04 0.32 -9.90
CA ILE A 113 -9.76 1.07 -8.66
C ILE A 113 -10.44 0.41 -7.45
N ASN A 114 -11.72 0.07 -7.59
CA ASN A 114 -12.49 -0.60 -6.53
C ASN A 114 -11.95 -2.00 -6.22
N ALA A 115 -11.40 -2.72 -7.21
CA ALA A 115 -10.78 -4.01 -6.97
C ALA A 115 -9.54 -3.90 -6.08
N VAL A 116 -8.67 -2.91 -6.32
CA VAL A 116 -7.51 -2.63 -5.45
C VAL A 116 -7.96 -2.20 -4.06
N SER A 117 -8.93 -1.29 -3.96
CA SER A 117 -9.47 -0.83 -2.67
C SER A 117 -9.99 -1.97 -1.80
N ARG A 118 -10.71 -2.95 -2.39
CA ARG A 118 -11.18 -4.14 -1.66
C ARG A 118 -10.06 -5.06 -1.20
N ALA A 119 -9.00 -5.20 -2.00
CA ALA A 119 -7.83 -5.98 -1.61
C ALA A 119 -7.09 -5.31 -0.43
N CYS A 120 -6.96 -3.98 -0.46
CA CYS A 120 -6.40 -3.19 0.64
C CYS A 120 -7.22 -3.34 1.93
N GLU A 121 -8.55 -3.27 1.85
CA GLU A 121 -9.44 -3.51 3.02
C GLU A 121 -9.28 -4.94 3.57
N ALA A 122 -9.22 -5.94 2.69
CA ALA A 122 -9.06 -7.34 3.10
C ALA A 122 -7.71 -7.62 3.79
N ASP A 123 -6.69 -6.81 3.50
CA ASP A 123 -5.36 -6.88 4.11
C ASP A 123 -5.22 -6.03 5.40
N GLY A 124 -6.30 -5.36 5.82
CA GLY A 124 -6.30 -4.52 7.02
C GLY A 124 -5.78 -3.10 6.80
N ALA A 125 -5.59 -2.68 5.55
CA ALA A 125 -5.18 -1.33 5.15
C ALA A 125 -6.32 -0.61 4.38
N PRO A 126 -7.46 -0.31 5.02
CA PRO A 126 -8.59 0.31 4.33
C PRO A 126 -8.23 1.70 3.81
N ILE A 127 -8.65 1.99 2.58
CA ILE A 127 -8.39 3.27 1.91
C ILE A 127 -9.69 3.87 1.37
N SER A 128 -9.70 5.20 1.24
CA SER A 128 -10.79 5.93 0.60
C SER A 128 -10.36 6.34 -0.79
N VAL A 129 -11.00 5.76 -1.81
CA VAL A 129 -10.80 6.11 -3.22
C VAL A 129 -12.02 6.87 -3.74
N SER A 130 -11.79 7.88 -4.57
CA SER A 130 -12.88 8.55 -5.29
C SER A 130 -13.07 7.89 -6.64
N THR A 131 -14.30 7.46 -6.94
CA THR A 131 -14.65 6.99 -8.29
C THR A 131 -15.03 8.18 -9.16
N TYR A 132 -14.66 8.11 -10.43
CA TYR A 132 -14.90 9.18 -11.38
C TYR A 132 -16.26 9.00 -12.05
N SER A 133 -17.13 10.01 -11.97
CA SER A 133 -18.49 9.95 -12.56
C SER A 133 -18.61 10.58 -13.94
N GLY A 134 -17.73 11.52 -14.32
CA GLY A 134 -17.76 12.19 -15.63
C GLY A 134 -18.96 13.08 -15.89
#